data_AF-A0A830FZ36-F1
#
_entry.id   AF-A0A830FZ36-F1
#
_cell.length_a   1.000
_cell.length_b   1.000
_cell.length_c   1.000
_cell.angle_alpha   90.00
_cell.angle_beta   90.00
_cell.angle_gamma   90.00
#
_symmetry.space_group_name_H-M   'P 1'
#
loop_
_entity.id
_entity.type
_entity.pdbx_description
1 polymer ?
#
loop_
_entity_poly.entity_id
_entity_poly.type
_entity_poly.pdbx_seq_one_letter_code
_entity_poly.pdbx_strand_id
1 'polypeptide(L)'
;MSTTDDTTDAEDTTCPTCGRDDFASSRGKKLHHAKTHDESIAGVETECAQCGEAFRAKPSRSNGRRFCDKVCLAAWQSENLSEDNSVHWKGSVERECQNCGEVFEARDTDYNNQIYCSRQCAGEGNAPDRNRVTSTCHECGNEYDVVPARAEKTRYCSLDCKNKQVQLTCDQCSDEFHVPRSQQHRRFCSKTCSINWQSENKTGPNHPHWKGGKVNVQCEVCGAAVQVDPHEEDSRRFCSNDCSGQWMSNEFSGEDSWNWTGGGSLNYGSNWLRQRERALRRDQYRCQECGITAPTYRAEAGRGLDVHHRTPLREFRAGDTIDHEAGNDLSNLVALCRPCHRRAERNL
;
A
#
# COMPACT_ATOMS: atom_id res chain seq x y z
N MET A 1 10.03 10.01 -39.79
CA MET A 1 10.12 11.17 -38.89
C MET A 1 8.72 11.71 -38.68
N SER A 2 8.04 11.26 -37.63
CA SER A 2 6.84 11.92 -37.11
C SER A 2 6.89 11.73 -35.61
N THR A 3 7.13 12.86 -34.96
CA THR A 3 7.26 13.04 -33.52
C THR A 3 5.94 12.70 -32.85
N THR A 4 5.92 11.65 -32.03
CA THR A 4 4.87 11.46 -31.03
C THR A 4 5.09 12.52 -29.96
N ASP A 5 4.24 13.54 -29.98
CA ASP A 5 4.13 14.54 -28.94
C ASP A 5 3.57 13.83 -27.70
N ASP A 6 4.44 13.61 -26.72
CA ASP A 6 4.09 13.08 -25.40
C ASP A 6 3.59 14.26 -24.55
N THR A 7 2.35 14.70 -24.81
CA THR A 7 1.67 15.64 -23.94
C THR A 7 1.21 14.87 -22.70
N THR A 8 2.04 14.89 -21.66
CA THR A 8 1.60 14.58 -20.30
C THR A 8 0.51 15.60 -19.92
N ASP A 9 -0.75 15.21 -20.07
CA ASP A 9 -1.91 15.98 -19.60
C ASP A 9 -1.72 16.29 -18.10
N ALA A 10 -1.48 17.56 -17.78
CA ALA A 10 -1.48 18.03 -16.41
C ALA A 10 -2.88 17.78 -15.83
N GLU A 11 -3.00 16.87 -14.85
CA GLU A 11 -4.28 16.58 -14.21
C GLU A 11 -4.87 17.87 -13.64
N ASP A 12 -5.99 18.35 -14.18
CA ASP A 12 -6.71 19.51 -13.65
C ASP A 12 -7.17 19.24 -12.20
N THR A 13 -6.54 19.94 -11.25
CA THR A 13 -6.81 19.84 -9.83
C THR A 13 -7.91 20.80 -9.36
N THR A 14 -8.53 21.58 -10.25
CA THR A 14 -9.56 22.56 -9.92
C THR A 14 -10.91 21.91 -9.63
N CYS A 15 -11.56 22.30 -8.53
CA CYS A 15 -12.90 21.87 -8.15
C CYS A 15 -13.95 22.51 -9.07
N PRO A 16 -14.79 21.73 -9.77
CA PRO A 16 -15.77 22.27 -10.73
C PRO A 16 -16.90 23.08 -10.07
N THR A 17 -17.21 22.83 -8.80
CA THR A 17 -18.35 23.46 -8.11
C THR A 17 -17.99 24.77 -7.45
N CYS A 18 -16.80 24.88 -6.86
CA CYS A 18 -16.38 26.07 -6.11
C CYS A 18 -15.14 26.78 -6.70
N GLY A 19 -14.55 26.25 -7.78
CA GLY A 19 -13.39 26.85 -8.44
C GLY A 19 -12.07 26.77 -7.68
N ARG A 20 -12.03 26.08 -6.53
CA ARG A 20 -10.83 25.91 -5.70
C ARG A 20 -9.79 25.04 -6.41
N ASP A 21 -8.54 25.48 -6.51
CA ASP A 21 -7.47 24.87 -7.33
C ASP A 21 -6.21 24.46 -6.54
N ASP A 22 -6.16 24.74 -5.23
CA ASP A 22 -5.02 24.47 -4.33
C ASP A 22 -4.82 22.98 -3.95
N PHE A 23 -5.43 22.04 -4.68
CA PHE A 23 -5.31 20.62 -4.40
C PHE A 23 -4.00 20.04 -4.97
N ALA A 24 -3.18 19.43 -4.11
CA ALA A 24 -1.93 18.77 -4.52
C ALA A 24 -2.11 17.53 -5.43
N SER A 25 -3.34 17.04 -5.63
CA SER A 25 -3.63 15.91 -6.52
C SER A 25 -5.13 15.83 -6.89
N SER A 26 -5.45 15.16 -8.00
CA SER A 26 -6.84 14.87 -8.39
C SER A 26 -7.60 14.05 -7.34
N ARG A 27 -6.90 13.23 -6.56
CA ARG A 27 -7.47 12.51 -5.41
C ARG A 27 -7.91 13.47 -4.30
N GLY A 28 -7.11 14.49 -4.00
CA GLY A 28 -7.43 15.53 -3.03
C GLY A 28 -8.73 16.27 -3.40
N LYS A 29 -8.83 16.69 -4.67
CA LYS A 29 -10.04 17.30 -5.23
C LYS A 29 -11.29 16.43 -5.05
N LYS A 30 -11.20 15.14 -5.42
CA LYS A 30 -12.32 14.19 -5.34
C LYS A 30 -12.83 14.02 -3.90
N LEU A 31 -11.93 14.00 -2.92
CA LEU A 31 -12.28 13.93 -1.50
C LEU A 31 -12.95 15.20 -0.99
N HIS A 32 -12.46 16.37 -1.41
CA HIS A 32 -13.11 17.64 -1.10
C HIS A 32 -14.53 17.68 -1.66
N HIS A 33 -14.73 17.30 -2.93
CA HIS A 33 -16.05 17.34 -3.57
C HIS A 33 -17.07 16.46 -2.83
N ALA A 34 -16.68 15.23 -2.50
CA ALA A 34 -17.55 14.31 -1.76
C ALA A 34 -17.90 14.80 -0.35
N LYS A 35 -17.00 15.53 0.31
CA LYS A 35 -17.23 16.03 1.68
C LYS A 35 -17.92 17.39 1.74
N THR A 36 -17.66 18.27 0.78
CA THR A 36 -18.11 19.67 0.80
C THR A 36 -19.34 19.91 -0.08
N HIS A 37 -19.52 19.12 -1.14
CA HIS A 37 -20.64 19.27 -2.09
C HIS A 37 -21.59 18.07 -2.09
N ASP A 38 -21.40 17.10 -1.18
CA ASP A 38 -22.19 15.86 -1.06
C ASP A 38 -22.34 15.06 -2.37
N GLU A 39 -21.38 15.23 -3.27
CA GLU A 39 -21.39 14.66 -4.61
C GLU A 39 -20.05 14.02 -4.93
N SER A 40 -20.06 12.85 -5.57
CA SER A 40 -18.83 12.16 -5.98
C SER A 40 -18.52 12.41 -7.45
N ILE A 41 -17.46 13.17 -7.72
CA ILE A 41 -16.86 13.31 -9.06
C ILE A 41 -15.88 12.17 -9.41
N ALA A 42 -15.82 11.10 -8.61
CA ALA A 42 -14.94 9.97 -8.89
C ALA A 42 -15.51 9.08 -10.00
N GLY A 43 -14.65 8.74 -10.98
CA GLY A 43 -15.02 7.92 -12.14
C GLY A 43 -14.96 8.70 -13.45
N VAL A 44 -15.17 7.98 -14.55
CA VAL A 44 -15.25 8.53 -15.91
C VAL A 44 -16.73 8.73 -16.24
N GLU A 45 -17.07 9.86 -16.83
CA GLU A 45 -18.43 10.10 -17.33
C GLU A 45 -18.68 9.27 -18.58
N THR A 46 -19.84 8.62 -18.63
CA THR A 46 -20.25 7.72 -19.70
C THR A 46 -21.75 7.88 -19.93
N GLU A 47 -22.21 7.69 -21.15
CA GLU A 47 -23.62 7.85 -21.52
C GLU A 47 -24.39 6.53 -21.32
N CYS A 48 -25.59 6.60 -20.75
CA CYS A 48 -26.47 5.45 -20.63
C CYS A 48 -27.12 5.12 -21.97
N ALA A 49 -26.94 3.90 -22.47
CA ALA A 49 -27.51 3.44 -23.73
C ALA A 49 -29.04 3.29 -23.75
N GLN A 50 -29.72 3.45 -22.61
CA GLN A 50 -31.19 3.40 -22.51
C GLN A 50 -31.82 4.78 -22.36
N CYS A 51 -31.37 5.58 -21.39
CA CYS A 51 -31.96 6.90 -21.10
C CYS A 51 -31.19 8.08 -21.69
N GLY A 52 -29.98 7.87 -22.21
CA GLY A 52 -29.10 8.93 -22.72
C GLY A 52 -28.46 9.81 -21.65
N GLU A 53 -28.79 9.61 -20.36
CA GLU A 53 -28.21 10.42 -19.29
C GLU A 53 -26.75 10.03 -19.01
N ALA A 54 -25.93 11.05 -18.74
CA ALA A 54 -24.55 10.87 -18.32
C ALA A 54 -24.49 10.31 -16.89
N PHE A 55 -23.64 9.31 -16.68
CA PHE A 55 -23.41 8.72 -15.37
C PHE A 55 -21.92 8.40 -15.17
N ARG A 56 -21.48 8.26 -13.92
CA ARG A 56 -20.07 7.95 -13.60
C ARG A 56 -19.81 6.45 -13.47
N ALA A 57 -18.86 5.95 -14.25
CA ALA A 57 -18.37 4.58 -14.20
C ALA A 57 -16.93 4.52 -13.64
N LYS A 58 -16.57 3.40 -12.98
CA LYS A 58 -15.18 3.16 -12.59
C LYS A 58 -14.32 3.01 -13.85
N PRO A 59 -13.08 3.54 -13.92
CA PRO A 59 -12.24 3.46 -15.12
C PRO A 59 -12.05 2.03 -15.65
N SER A 60 -11.90 1.04 -14.76
CA SER A 60 -11.78 -0.38 -15.16
C SER A 60 -13.05 -0.97 -15.77
N ARG A 61 -14.18 -0.27 -15.70
CA ARG A 61 -15.49 -0.73 -16.19
C ARG A 61 -16.16 0.26 -17.13
N SER A 62 -15.58 1.43 -17.41
CA SER A 62 -16.19 2.44 -18.28
C SER A 62 -16.41 1.91 -19.69
N ASN A 63 -15.45 1.18 -20.26
CA ASN A 63 -15.57 0.62 -21.62
C ASN A 63 -16.65 -0.47 -21.76
N GLY A 64 -17.09 -1.10 -20.66
CA GLY A 64 -18.07 -2.19 -20.68
C GLY A 64 -19.42 -1.86 -20.05
N ARG A 65 -19.53 -0.73 -19.33
CA ARG A 65 -20.74 -0.37 -18.60
C ARG A 65 -21.62 0.52 -19.47
N ARG A 66 -22.70 -0.07 -19.99
CA ARG A 66 -23.64 0.59 -20.92
C ARG A 66 -24.83 1.27 -20.24
N PHE A 67 -25.11 0.97 -18.99
CA PHE A 67 -26.33 1.43 -18.31
C PHE A 67 -26.00 2.06 -16.95
N CYS A 68 -26.73 3.14 -16.61
CA CYS A 68 -26.55 3.87 -15.35
C CYS A 68 -26.92 3.00 -14.14
N ASP A 69 -28.00 2.24 -14.23
CA ASP A 69 -28.50 1.36 -13.18
C ASP A 69 -29.14 0.05 -13.71
N LYS A 70 -29.72 -0.73 -12.79
CA LYS A 70 -30.41 -1.98 -13.12
C LYS A 70 -31.77 -1.77 -13.77
N VAL A 71 -32.40 -0.61 -13.58
CA VAL A 71 -33.71 -0.28 -14.14
C VAL A 71 -33.56 0.00 -15.63
N CYS A 72 -32.58 0.82 -16.02
CA CYS A 72 -32.23 1.07 -17.41
C CYS A 72 -31.75 -0.19 -18.13
N LEU A 73 -30.99 -1.06 -17.45
CA LEU A 73 -30.63 -2.37 -18.00
C LEU A 73 -31.88 -3.22 -18.27
N ALA A 74 -32.82 -3.31 -17.32
CA ALA A 74 -34.04 -4.10 -17.47
C ALA A 74 -34.97 -3.55 -18.56
N ALA A 75 -35.11 -2.23 -18.65
CA ALA A 75 -35.89 -1.57 -19.70
C ALA A 75 -35.30 -1.83 -21.10
N TRP A 76 -33.98 -1.67 -21.23
CA TRP A 76 -33.28 -2.00 -22.47
C TRP A 76 -33.48 -3.48 -22.83
N GLN A 77 -33.36 -4.38 -21.85
CA GLN A 77 -33.59 -5.82 -22.05
C GLN A 77 -35.03 -6.11 -22.51
N SER A 78 -36.05 -5.49 -21.92
CA SER A 78 -37.43 -5.71 -22.35
C SER A 78 -37.75 -5.21 -23.76
N GLU A 79 -37.05 -4.16 -24.21
CA GLU A 79 -37.25 -3.57 -25.54
C GLU A 79 -36.43 -4.28 -26.62
N ASN A 80 -35.25 -4.80 -26.28
CA ASN A 80 -34.27 -5.29 -27.24
C ASN A 80 -34.07 -6.82 -27.23
N LEU A 81 -34.44 -7.50 -26.14
CA LEU A 81 -34.43 -8.96 -26.07
C LEU A 81 -35.84 -9.49 -26.37
N SER A 82 -36.04 -9.91 -27.62
CA SER A 82 -37.15 -10.77 -28.01
C SER A 82 -36.73 -12.24 -28.01
N GLU A 83 -37.71 -13.13 -28.14
CA GLU A 83 -37.50 -14.58 -28.32
C GLU A 83 -36.47 -14.89 -29.43
N ASP A 84 -36.47 -14.10 -30.50
CA ASP A 84 -35.61 -14.30 -31.67
C ASP A 84 -34.19 -13.72 -31.55
N ASN A 85 -33.93 -12.82 -30.59
CA ASN A 85 -32.64 -12.13 -30.43
C ASN A 85 -31.95 -12.45 -29.09
N SER A 86 -32.54 -13.31 -28.28
CA SER A 86 -31.92 -13.80 -27.05
C SER A 86 -30.98 -14.96 -27.35
N VAL A 87 -29.67 -14.78 -27.13
CA VAL A 87 -28.66 -15.85 -27.25
C VAL A 87 -28.93 -17.07 -26.35
N HIS A 88 -29.83 -16.92 -25.38
CA HIS A 88 -30.20 -17.96 -24.42
C HIS A 88 -31.56 -18.61 -24.72
N TRP A 89 -32.36 -18.05 -25.63
CA TRP A 89 -33.63 -18.64 -26.07
C TRP A 89 -33.36 -19.55 -27.27
N LYS A 90 -33.66 -20.85 -27.15
CA LYS A 90 -33.50 -21.81 -28.27
C LYS A 90 -34.84 -22.26 -28.87
N GLY A 91 -35.94 -21.58 -28.55
CA GLY A 91 -37.28 -21.91 -29.02
C GLY A 91 -38.15 -22.61 -27.96
N SER A 92 -39.30 -23.10 -28.39
CA SER A 92 -40.16 -24.01 -27.63
C SER A 92 -40.28 -25.35 -28.36
N VAL A 93 -40.50 -26.42 -27.61
CA VAL A 93 -40.75 -27.77 -28.13
C VAL A 93 -42.05 -28.30 -27.52
N GLU A 94 -42.87 -28.93 -28.36
CA GLU A 94 -44.07 -29.62 -27.89
C GLU A 94 -43.69 -30.87 -27.08
N ARG A 95 -44.32 -31.04 -25.93
CA ARG A 95 -44.16 -32.20 -25.06
C ARG A 95 -45.49 -32.66 -24.49
N GLU A 96 -45.62 -33.95 -24.27
CA GLU A 96 -46.77 -34.52 -23.58
C GLU A 96 -46.56 -34.45 -22.05
N CYS A 97 -47.56 -33.94 -21.33
CA CYS A 97 -47.53 -33.90 -19.87
C CYS A 97 -47.67 -35.30 -19.28
N GLN A 98 -46.70 -35.76 -18.48
CA GLN A 98 -46.76 -37.10 -17.86
C GLN A 98 -47.84 -37.28 -16.79
N ASN A 99 -48.55 -36.22 -16.39
CA ASN A 99 -49.67 -36.32 -15.45
C ASN A 99 -51.03 -36.36 -16.15
N CYS A 100 -51.28 -35.44 -17.09
CA CYS A 100 -52.60 -35.30 -17.73
C CYS A 100 -52.65 -35.72 -19.21
N GLY A 101 -51.51 -36.03 -19.84
CA GLY A 101 -51.44 -36.43 -21.25
C GLY A 101 -51.61 -35.28 -22.26
N GLU A 102 -51.92 -34.07 -21.80
CA GLU A 102 -52.07 -32.90 -22.67
C GLU A 102 -50.71 -32.46 -23.22
N VAL A 103 -50.68 -32.12 -24.51
CA VAL A 103 -49.49 -31.57 -25.18
C VAL A 103 -49.36 -30.10 -24.79
N PHE A 104 -48.15 -29.70 -24.39
CA PHE A 104 -47.83 -28.34 -23.99
C PHE A 104 -46.48 -27.89 -24.56
N GLU A 105 -46.31 -26.58 -24.70
CA GLU A 105 -45.05 -25.99 -25.14
C GLU A 105 -44.07 -25.84 -23.97
N ALA A 106 -42.96 -26.57 -24.03
CA ALA A 106 -41.85 -26.45 -23.10
C ALA A 106 -40.74 -25.58 -23.71
N ARG A 107 -40.02 -24.81 -22.89
CA ARG A 107 -38.84 -24.07 -23.38
C ARG A 107 -37.74 -25.03 -23.83
N ASP A 108 -37.20 -24.82 -25.01
CA ASP A 108 -36.06 -25.56 -25.52
C ASP A 108 -34.77 -24.99 -24.92
N THR A 109 -34.18 -25.69 -23.95
CA THR A 109 -32.84 -25.39 -23.45
C THR A 109 -32.12 -26.70 -23.16
N ASP A 110 -30.78 -26.71 -23.24
CA ASP A 110 -29.94 -27.91 -23.02
C ASP A 110 -30.14 -28.57 -21.64
N TYR A 111 -30.85 -27.91 -20.72
CA TYR A 111 -31.09 -28.34 -19.36
C TYR A 111 -32.59 -28.50 -19.00
N ASN A 112 -33.53 -28.39 -19.95
CA ASN A 112 -34.96 -28.39 -19.60
C ASN A 112 -35.60 -29.79 -19.58
N ASN A 113 -35.80 -30.32 -18.37
CA ASN A 113 -36.60 -31.51 -18.08
C ASN A 113 -38.05 -31.16 -17.70
N GLN A 114 -38.66 -30.17 -18.37
CA GLN A 114 -40.07 -29.88 -18.14
C GLN A 114 -40.92 -31.07 -18.63
N ILE A 115 -41.43 -31.83 -17.66
CA ILE A 115 -42.17 -33.08 -17.81
C ILE A 115 -43.69 -32.87 -17.62
N TYR A 116 -44.07 -31.76 -16.97
CA TYR A 116 -45.44 -31.44 -16.62
C TYR A 116 -45.84 -30.08 -17.19
N CYS A 117 -47.09 -29.97 -17.68
CA CYS A 117 -47.63 -28.76 -18.26
C CYS A 117 -47.86 -27.63 -17.24
N SER A 118 -47.98 -27.96 -15.96
CA SER A 118 -48.28 -26.98 -14.90
C SER A 118 -47.68 -27.39 -13.55
N ARG A 119 -47.58 -26.42 -12.63
CA ARG A 119 -47.14 -26.69 -11.25
C ARG A 119 -48.11 -27.61 -10.50
N GLN A 120 -49.39 -27.60 -10.87
CA GLN A 120 -50.41 -28.52 -10.34
C GLN A 120 -50.15 -29.95 -10.84
N CYS A 121 -49.98 -30.15 -12.15
CA CYS A 121 -49.63 -31.46 -12.71
C CYS A 121 -48.28 -31.98 -12.19
N ALA A 122 -47.33 -31.08 -11.92
CA ALA A 122 -46.10 -31.45 -11.24
C ALA A 122 -46.37 -31.86 -9.78
N GLY A 123 -47.25 -31.18 -9.05
CA GLY A 123 -47.60 -31.55 -7.67
C GLY A 123 -48.34 -32.88 -7.56
N GLU A 124 -49.29 -33.13 -8.46
CA GLU A 124 -50.09 -34.36 -8.55
C GLU A 124 -49.28 -35.53 -9.11
N GLY A 125 -48.52 -35.31 -10.17
CA GLY A 125 -47.64 -36.32 -10.77
C GLY A 125 -46.44 -36.69 -9.88
N ASN A 126 -46.03 -35.79 -8.98
CA ASN A 126 -45.05 -36.08 -7.91
C ASN A 126 -45.71 -36.41 -6.56
N ALA A 127 -47.00 -36.77 -6.54
CA ALA A 127 -47.69 -37.13 -5.31
C ALA A 127 -46.97 -38.27 -4.54
N PRO A 128 -47.09 -38.30 -3.20
CA PRO A 128 -46.01 -38.74 -2.31
C PRO A 128 -45.71 -40.26 -2.25
N ASP A 129 -46.46 -41.13 -2.92
CA ASP A 129 -46.74 -42.44 -2.32
C ASP A 129 -46.32 -43.69 -3.14
N ARG A 130 -45.33 -43.59 -4.03
CA ARG A 130 -44.87 -44.80 -4.76
C ARG A 130 -43.38 -45.11 -4.69
N ASN A 131 -42.54 -44.20 -4.22
CA ASN A 131 -41.12 -44.48 -4.11
C ASN A 131 -40.45 -43.56 -3.08
N ARG A 132 -40.81 -43.71 -1.81
CA ARG A 132 -40.09 -43.08 -0.69
C ARG A 132 -39.34 -44.15 0.07
N VAL A 133 -38.18 -43.78 0.60
CA VAL A 133 -37.36 -44.61 1.47
C VAL A 133 -37.20 -43.90 2.81
N THR A 134 -37.19 -44.69 3.87
CA THR A 134 -36.99 -44.20 5.22
C THR A 134 -35.52 -43.88 5.45
N SER A 135 -35.25 -42.75 6.11
CA SER A 135 -33.92 -42.31 6.52
C SER A 135 -33.93 -41.90 7.98
N THR A 136 -32.80 -42.07 8.68
CA THR A 136 -32.68 -41.71 10.10
C THR A 136 -32.08 -40.31 10.24
N CYS A 137 -32.71 -39.46 11.06
CA CYS A 137 -32.19 -38.12 11.35
C CYS A 137 -30.94 -38.21 12.25
N HIS A 138 -29.82 -37.63 11.82
CA HIS A 138 -28.55 -37.60 12.58
C HIS A 138 -28.59 -36.69 13.82
N GLU A 139 -29.71 -36.02 14.08
CA GLU A 139 -29.86 -35.11 15.21
C GLU A 139 -30.85 -35.61 16.26
N CYS A 140 -32.09 -35.93 15.87
CA CYS A 140 -33.09 -36.44 16.81
C CYS A 140 -33.21 -37.96 16.83
N GLY A 141 -32.58 -38.67 15.89
CA GLY A 141 -32.72 -40.13 15.75
C GLY A 141 -34.04 -40.60 15.15
N ASN A 142 -35.02 -39.71 14.95
CA ASN A 142 -36.31 -40.07 14.37
C ASN A 142 -36.17 -40.45 12.89
N GLU A 143 -36.98 -41.42 12.49
CA GLU A 143 -37.13 -41.82 11.10
C GLU A 143 -38.00 -40.82 10.32
N TYR A 144 -37.66 -40.62 9.05
CA TYR A 144 -38.41 -39.75 8.14
C TYR A 144 -38.28 -40.22 6.70
N ASP A 145 -39.31 -39.96 5.90
CA ASP A 145 -39.36 -40.42 4.52
C ASP A 145 -38.81 -39.39 3.54
N VAL A 146 -38.01 -39.87 2.59
CA VAL A 146 -37.42 -39.08 1.50
C VAL A 146 -37.46 -39.84 0.19
N VAL A 147 -37.34 -39.13 -0.92
CA VAL A 147 -37.18 -39.76 -2.24
C VAL A 147 -35.80 -40.47 -2.31
N PRO A 148 -35.67 -41.65 -2.96
CA PRO A 148 -34.44 -42.42 -3.06
C PRO A 148 -33.22 -41.59 -3.48
N ALA A 149 -33.39 -40.70 -4.46
CA ALA A 149 -32.33 -39.80 -4.94
C ALA A 149 -31.76 -38.84 -3.86
N ARG A 150 -32.47 -38.65 -2.75
CA ARG A 150 -32.06 -37.83 -1.61
C ARG A 150 -31.65 -38.64 -0.39
N ALA A 151 -31.90 -39.95 -0.35
CA ALA A 151 -31.66 -40.80 0.82
C ALA A 151 -30.22 -40.71 1.34
N GLU A 152 -29.24 -40.79 0.43
CA GLU A 152 -27.82 -40.69 0.79
C GLU A 152 -27.33 -39.25 1.03
N LYS A 153 -28.13 -38.24 0.63
CA LYS A 153 -27.75 -36.81 0.69
C LYS A 153 -28.36 -36.10 1.90
N THR A 154 -29.50 -36.57 2.37
CA THR A 154 -30.20 -36.00 3.52
C THR A 154 -29.59 -36.52 4.81
N ARG A 155 -29.62 -35.71 5.86
CA ARG A 155 -29.10 -36.07 7.21
C ARG A 155 -30.04 -35.67 8.34
N TYR A 156 -31.06 -34.87 8.03
CA TYR A 156 -31.93 -34.26 9.03
C TYR A 156 -33.38 -34.32 8.55
N CYS A 157 -34.30 -34.64 9.46
CA CYS A 157 -35.73 -34.72 9.15
C CYS A 157 -36.39 -33.36 8.93
N SER A 158 -35.84 -32.30 9.54
CA SER A 158 -36.40 -30.95 9.49
C SER A 158 -35.32 -29.87 9.45
N LEU A 159 -35.73 -28.65 9.12
CA LEU A 159 -34.86 -27.47 9.18
C LEU A 159 -34.41 -27.20 10.62
N ASP A 160 -35.24 -27.49 11.61
CA ASP A 160 -34.90 -27.33 13.03
C ASP A 160 -33.80 -28.30 13.46
N CYS A 161 -33.90 -29.57 13.05
CA CYS A 161 -32.83 -30.55 13.29
C CYS A 161 -31.53 -30.16 12.56
N LYS A 162 -31.63 -29.57 11.36
CA LYS A 162 -30.46 -29.09 10.62
C LYS A 162 -29.79 -27.88 11.29
N ASN A 163 -30.58 -26.97 11.87
CA ASN A 163 -30.11 -25.69 12.41
C ASN A 163 -29.94 -25.70 13.93
N LYS A 164 -30.05 -26.88 14.56
CA LYS A 164 -29.93 -27.01 16.01
C LYS A 164 -28.60 -26.44 16.49
N GLN A 165 -28.69 -25.63 17.54
CA GLN A 165 -27.55 -24.97 18.13
C GLN A 165 -26.84 -25.92 19.10
N VAL A 166 -25.52 -25.80 19.15
CA VAL A 166 -24.66 -26.46 20.13
C VAL A 166 -24.09 -25.38 21.04
N GLN A 167 -24.12 -25.63 22.34
CA GLN A 167 -23.53 -24.76 23.36
C GLN A 167 -22.03 -25.04 23.48
N LEU A 168 -21.23 -23.99 23.49
CA LEU A 168 -19.78 -24.01 23.65
C LEU A 168 -19.37 -23.01 24.74
N THR A 169 -18.17 -23.20 25.30
CA THR A 169 -17.57 -22.30 26.29
C THR A 169 -16.46 -21.49 25.61
N CYS A 170 -16.41 -20.18 25.85
CA CYS A 170 -15.42 -19.30 25.25
C CYS A 170 -14.05 -19.42 25.95
N ASP A 171 -12.98 -19.72 25.21
CA ASP A 171 -11.63 -19.87 25.76
C ASP A 171 -11.02 -18.58 26.35
N GLN A 172 -11.58 -17.39 26.02
CA GLN A 172 -11.08 -16.10 26.52
C GLN A 172 -11.85 -15.59 27.76
N CYS A 173 -13.18 -15.59 27.70
CA CYS A 173 -14.02 -15.02 28.76
C CYS A 173 -14.76 -16.07 29.60
N SER A 174 -14.66 -17.36 29.24
CA SER A 174 -15.38 -18.47 29.87
C SER A 174 -16.91 -18.41 29.77
N ASP A 175 -17.49 -17.44 29.07
CA ASP A 175 -18.93 -17.37 28.85
C ASP A 175 -19.43 -18.48 27.92
N GLU A 176 -20.66 -18.92 28.16
CA GLU A 176 -21.37 -19.88 27.32
C GLU A 176 -22.00 -19.19 26.10
N PHE A 177 -21.86 -19.80 24.92
CA PHE A 177 -22.42 -19.28 23.67
C PHE A 177 -22.90 -20.40 22.75
N HIS A 178 -23.80 -20.06 21.83
CA HIS A 178 -24.44 -21.03 20.94
C HIS A 178 -23.98 -20.84 19.49
N VAL A 179 -23.71 -21.95 18.80
CA VAL A 179 -23.37 -21.96 17.38
C VAL A 179 -24.08 -23.08 16.63
N PRO A 180 -24.28 -22.95 15.30
CA PRO A 180 -24.70 -24.08 14.49
C PRO A 180 -23.68 -25.22 14.59
N ARG A 181 -24.13 -26.48 14.49
CA ARG A 181 -23.25 -27.67 14.54
C ARG A 181 -22.08 -27.64 13.55
N SER A 182 -22.25 -27.02 12.38
CA SER A 182 -21.14 -26.81 11.41
C SER A 182 -19.98 -25.98 11.96
N GLN A 183 -20.23 -25.20 13.01
CA GLN A 183 -19.28 -24.33 13.69
C GLN A 183 -18.88 -24.84 15.08
N GLN A 184 -19.12 -26.12 15.39
CA GLN A 184 -18.75 -26.72 16.69
C GLN A 184 -17.24 -26.66 17.02
N HIS A 185 -16.39 -26.33 16.03
CA HIS A 185 -14.95 -26.13 16.20
C HIS A 185 -14.58 -24.70 16.65
N ARG A 186 -15.55 -23.80 16.84
CA ARG A 186 -15.29 -22.43 17.28
C ARG A 186 -14.90 -22.41 18.75
N ARG A 187 -13.91 -21.58 19.07
CA ARG A 187 -13.34 -21.46 20.42
C ARG A 187 -13.73 -20.18 21.15
N PHE A 188 -14.27 -19.19 20.43
CA PHE A 188 -14.53 -17.85 20.94
C PHE A 188 -15.94 -17.39 20.61
N CYS A 189 -16.60 -16.77 21.60
CA CYS A 189 -17.95 -16.22 21.47
C CYS A 189 -18.01 -15.03 20.49
N SER A 190 -16.92 -14.27 20.35
CA SER A 190 -16.85 -13.06 19.54
C SER A 190 -15.50 -12.88 18.85
N LYS A 191 -15.48 -12.02 17.82
CA LYS A 191 -14.24 -11.59 17.16
C LYS A 191 -13.32 -10.88 18.15
N THR A 192 -13.87 -10.11 19.08
CA THR A 192 -13.12 -9.41 20.13
C THR A 192 -12.40 -10.40 21.05
N CYS A 193 -13.09 -11.43 21.55
CA CYS A 193 -12.46 -12.47 22.37
C CYS A 193 -11.35 -13.22 21.61
N SER A 194 -11.56 -13.51 20.32
CA SER A 194 -10.52 -14.11 19.48
C SER A 194 -9.28 -13.21 19.31
N ILE A 195 -9.47 -11.90 19.17
CA ILE A 195 -8.38 -10.93 19.06
C ILE A 195 -7.62 -10.81 20.38
N ASN A 196 -8.33 -10.67 21.50
CA ASN A 196 -7.73 -10.55 22.83
C ASN A 196 -6.89 -11.79 23.17
N TRP A 197 -7.46 -12.98 22.93
CA TRP A 197 -6.75 -14.23 23.13
C TRP A 197 -5.47 -14.30 22.28
N GLN A 198 -5.52 -13.84 21.02
CA GLN A 198 -4.35 -13.80 20.15
C GLN A 198 -3.28 -12.81 20.65
N SER A 199 -3.67 -11.63 21.13
CA SER A 199 -2.71 -10.66 21.68
C SER A 199 -2.04 -11.16 22.96
N GLU A 200 -2.69 -12.00 23.74
CA GLU A 200 -2.11 -12.57 24.96
C GLU A 200 -1.26 -13.81 24.67
N ASN A 201 -1.72 -14.69 23.77
CA ASN A 201 -1.16 -16.03 23.60
C ASN A 201 -0.27 -16.19 22.36
N LYS A 202 -0.37 -15.30 21.36
CA LYS A 202 0.43 -15.36 20.13
C LYS A 202 1.41 -14.19 20.04
N THR A 203 2.19 -13.98 21.10
CA THR A 203 3.23 -12.95 21.16
C THR A 203 4.60 -13.57 21.44
N GLY A 204 5.63 -12.91 20.91
CA GLY A 204 7.02 -13.32 21.11
C GLY A 204 7.23 -14.81 20.80
N PRO A 205 7.87 -15.59 21.70
CA PRO A 205 8.14 -17.01 21.52
C PRO A 205 6.94 -17.90 21.20
N ASN A 206 5.73 -17.50 21.61
CA ASN A 206 4.52 -18.27 21.40
C ASN A 206 3.89 -18.04 20.02
N HIS A 207 4.42 -17.12 19.22
CA HIS A 207 3.94 -16.89 17.86
C HIS A 207 4.51 -17.97 16.91
N PRO A 208 3.69 -18.66 16.08
CA PRO A 208 4.15 -19.75 15.21
C PRO A 208 5.26 -19.37 14.23
N HIS A 209 5.37 -18.09 13.89
CA HIS A 209 6.42 -17.55 13.01
C HIS A 209 7.53 -16.82 13.76
N TRP A 210 7.64 -16.97 15.08
CA TRP A 210 8.70 -16.35 15.85
C TRP A 210 10.05 -17.00 15.54
N LYS A 211 11.02 -16.18 15.12
CA LYS A 211 12.36 -16.61 14.71
C LYS A 211 13.44 -15.98 15.60
N GLY A 212 13.23 -16.00 16.92
CA GLY A 212 14.27 -15.64 17.88
C GLY A 212 14.52 -14.13 18.03
N GLY A 213 13.50 -13.38 18.47
CA GLY A 213 13.64 -12.03 19.06
C GLY A 213 14.53 -11.04 18.31
N LYS A 214 15.06 -10.04 19.03
CA LYS A 214 16.13 -9.18 18.53
C LYS A 214 17.48 -9.77 18.93
N VAL A 215 18.47 -9.65 18.06
CA VAL A 215 19.86 -10.07 18.32
C VAL A 215 20.72 -8.86 18.66
N ASN A 216 21.77 -9.07 19.45
CA ASN A 216 22.72 -8.01 19.80
C ASN A 216 23.91 -8.05 18.83
N VAL A 217 24.12 -6.94 18.12
CA VAL A 217 25.34 -6.73 17.33
C VAL A 217 26.17 -5.61 17.95
N GLN A 218 27.49 -5.65 17.78
CA GLN A 218 28.37 -4.61 18.28
C GLN A 218 28.64 -3.54 17.22
N CYS A 219 28.58 -2.27 17.62
CA CYS A 219 28.97 -1.16 16.77
C CYS A 219 30.47 -1.18 16.49
N GLU A 220 30.87 -1.16 15.23
CA GLU A 220 32.29 -1.17 14.83
C GLU A 220 33.06 0.10 15.20
N VAL A 221 32.36 1.21 15.48
CA VAL A 221 32.99 2.50 15.81
C VAL A 221 33.12 2.72 17.31
N CYS A 222 32.06 2.46 18.08
CA CYS A 222 32.03 2.77 19.52
C CYS A 222 31.99 1.53 20.42
N GLY A 223 31.84 0.32 19.87
CA GLY A 223 31.76 -0.95 20.62
C GLY A 223 30.44 -1.17 21.38
N ALA A 224 29.48 -0.23 21.32
CA ALA A 224 28.20 -0.40 22.00
C ALA A 224 27.36 -1.52 21.35
N ALA A 225 26.68 -2.31 22.18
CA ALA A 225 25.74 -3.33 21.72
C ALA A 225 24.41 -2.70 21.29
N VAL A 226 23.89 -3.08 20.12
CA VAL A 226 22.59 -2.63 19.59
C VAL A 226 21.70 -3.83 19.27
N GLN A 227 20.42 -3.72 19.63
CA GLN A 227 19.41 -4.74 19.33
C GLN A 227 18.80 -4.53 17.95
N VAL A 228 18.99 -5.49 17.06
CA VAL A 228 18.47 -5.48 15.69
C VAL A 228 17.64 -6.72 15.39
N ASP A 229 16.87 -6.66 14.32
CA ASP A 229 16.18 -7.86 13.83
C ASP A 229 17.22 -8.86 13.26
N PRO A 230 17.01 -10.19 13.35
CA PRO A 230 18.00 -11.18 12.92
C PRO A 230 18.48 -11.04 11.45
N HIS A 231 17.63 -10.53 10.56
CA HIS A 231 18.01 -10.29 9.17
C HIS A 231 18.97 -9.09 8.98
N GLU A 232 19.05 -8.22 9.99
CA GLU A 232 19.99 -7.11 10.04
C GLU A 232 21.30 -7.49 10.74
N GLU A 233 21.44 -8.72 11.28
CA GLU A 233 22.63 -9.13 12.03
C GLU A 233 23.91 -8.94 11.20
N ASP A 234 23.90 -9.42 9.95
CA ASP A 234 25.05 -9.34 9.06
C ASP A 234 25.24 -7.95 8.43
N SER A 235 24.18 -7.13 8.37
CA SER A 235 24.22 -5.83 7.68
C SER A 235 24.35 -4.64 8.62
N ARG A 236 23.98 -4.78 9.90
CA ARG A 236 24.06 -3.69 10.87
C ARG A 236 25.45 -3.62 11.50
N ARG A 237 26.23 -2.67 10.99
CA ARG A 237 27.61 -2.38 11.43
C ARG A 237 27.70 -1.30 12.52
N PHE A 238 26.69 -0.43 12.64
CA PHE A 238 26.74 0.76 13.49
C PHE A 238 25.48 0.93 14.34
N CYS A 239 25.64 1.49 15.55
CA CYS A 239 24.52 1.75 16.46
C CYS A 239 23.68 2.98 16.06
N SER A 240 24.26 3.93 15.30
CA SER A 240 23.60 5.18 14.90
C SER A 240 24.16 5.74 13.59
N ASN A 241 23.43 6.69 13.00
CA ASN A 241 23.90 7.44 11.83
C ASN A 241 25.19 8.22 12.12
N ASP A 242 25.41 8.65 13.37
CA ASP A 242 26.63 9.34 13.76
C ASP A 242 27.86 8.43 13.67
N CYS A 243 27.75 7.19 14.17
CA CYS A 243 28.81 6.19 14.05
C CYS A 243 29.03 5.79 12.59
N SER A 244 27.96 5.62 11.81
CA SER A 244 28.06 5.37 10.36
C SER A 244 28.79 6.52 9.63
N GLY A 245 28.47 7.78 9.99
CA GLY A 245 29.12 8.97 9.45
C GLY A 245 30.61 9.06 9.79
N GLN A 246 30.99 8.71 11.02
CA GLN A 246 32.38 8.65 11.44
C GLN A 246 33.16 7.58 10.66
N TRP A 247 32.58 6.39 10.50
CA TRP A 247 33.19 5.32 9.71
C TRP A 247 33.36 5.72 8.24
N MET A 248 32.32 6.31 7.62
CA MET A 248 32.41 6.81 6.23
C MET A 248 33.45 7.91 6.08
N SER A 249 33.56 8.80 7.06
CA SER A 249 34.59 9.84 7.06
C SER A 249 35.99 9.26 7.17
N ASN A 250 36.18 8.14 7.87
CA ASN A 250 37.50 7.53 8.01
C ASN A 250 37.88 6.69 6.78
N GLU A 251 36.96 5.92 6.20
CA GLU A 251 37.29 4.99 5.10
C GLU A 251 37.21 5.58 3.70
N PHE A 252 36.39 6.61 3.49
CA PHE A 252 36.25 7.25 2.18
C PHE A 252 36.92 8.62 2.11
N SER A 253 37.81 8.91 3.07
CA SER A 253 38.71 10.06 3.01
C SER A 253 40.11 9.61 2.62
N GLY A 254 40.79 10.43 1.82
CA GLY A 254 42.16 10.15 1.36
C GLY A 254 42.29 10.01 -0.15
N GLU A 255 43.53 9.78 -0.57
CA GLU A 255 43.99 9.78 -1.97
C GLU A 255 43.51 8.55 -2.76
N ASP A 256 43.08 7.50 -2.06
CA ASP A 256 42.66 6.21 -2.64
C ASP A 256 41.13 6.09 -2.89
N SER A 257 40.37 7.18 -2.71
CA SER A 257 38.91 7.17 -2.93
C SER A 257 38.55 7.39 -4.40
N TRP A 258 37.72 6.51 -4.95
CA TRP A 258 37.14 6.60 -6.31
C TRP A 258 36.38 7.89 -6.64
N ASN A 259 35.96 8.67 -5.64
CA ASN A 259 35.29 9.97 -5.83
C ASN A 259 36.29 11.14 -5.84
N TRP A 260 37.59 10.85 -5.89
CA TRP A 260 38.67 11.83 -5.92
C TRP A 260 38.82 12.41 -7.33
N THR A 261 38.20 13.57 -7.56
CA THR A 261 38.38 14.37 -8.77
C THR A 261 39.56 15.32 -8.59
N GLY A 262 40.77 14.80 -8.80
CA GLY A 262 42.08 15.47 -8.70
C GLY A 262 42.08 17.00 -8.82
N GLY A 263 42.03 17.68 -7.67
CA GLY A 263 41.92 19.13 -7.58
C GLY A 263 42.38 19.71 -6.26
N GLY A 264 43.64 19.45 -5.87
CA GLY A 264 44.46 20.34 -5.03
C GLY A 264 43.85 20.89 -3.73
N SER A 265 43.12 20.10 -2.94
CA SER A 265 42.97 20.41 -1.51
C SER A 265 44.01 19.63 -0.72
N LEU A 266 45.02 20.33 -0.21
CA LEU A 266 45.79 19.81 0.91
C LEU A 266 44.79 19.38 1.98
N ASN A 267 44.89 18.16 2.49
CA ASN A 267 44.09 17.74 3.64
C ASN A 267 44.35 18.73 4.77
N TYR A 268 43.40 19.64 5.03
CA TYR A 268 43.51 20.70 6.03
C TYR A 268 43.22 20.18 7.44
N GLY A 269 42.97 18.89 7.63
CA GLY A 269 42.70 18.30 8.94
C GLY A 269 41.27 18.54 9.44
N SER A 270 40.87 17.72 10.42
CA SER A 270 39.51 17.68 10.96
C SER A 270 39.07 18.98 11.65
N ASN A 271 40.02 19.80 12.13
CA ASN A 271 39.75 21.08 12.79
C ASN A 271 39.47 22.24 11.80
N TRP A 272 39.71 22.06 10.50
CA TRP A 272 39.65 23.13 9.50
C TRP A 272 38.30 23.84 9.45
N LEU A 273 37.18 23.10 9.38
CA LEU A 273 35.85 23.70 9.27
C LEU A 273 35.55 24.62 10.47
N ARG A 274 35.94 24.19 11.68
CA ARG A 274 35.78 24.98 12.91
C ARG A 274 36.69 26.21 12.90
N GLN A 275 37.96 26.06 12.53
CA GLN A 275 38.93 27.15 12.53
C GLN A 275 38.66 28.18 11.43
N ARG A 276 38.26 27.72 10.23
CA ARG A 276 37.81 28.56 9.11
C ARG A 276 36.67 29.49 9.53
N GLU A 277 35.65 28.93 10.18
CA GLU A 277 34.50 29.70 10.62
C GLU A 277 34.86 30.67 11.78
N ARG A 278 35.77 30.27 12.68
CA ARG A 278 36.31 31.18 13.70
C ARG A 278 37.11 32.33 13.10
N ALA A 279 37.91 32.08 12.06
CA ALA A 279 38.67 33.11 11.35
C ALA A 279 37.72 34.10 10.65
N LEU A 280 36.68 33.61 9.96
CA LEU A 280 35.65 34.46 9.35
C LEU A 280 34.93 35.33 10.39
N ARG A 281 34.56 34.78 11.55
CA ARG A 281 33.94 35.54 12.64
C ARG A 281 34.88 36.59 13.23
N ARG A 282 36.13 36.23 13.52
CA ARG A 282 37.16 37.15 14.02
C ARG A 282 37.33 38.33 13.06
N ASP A 283 37.36 38.03 11.76
CA ASP A 283 37.53 39.00 10.69
C ASP A 283 36.23 39.72 10.32
N GLN A 284 35.19 39.58 11.14
CA GLN A 284 33.87 40.20 10.99
C GLN A 284 33.23 39.94 9.61
N TYR A 285 33.53 38.79 9.01
CA TYR A 285 33.16 38.42 7.65
C TYR A 285 33.55 39.48 6.61
N ARG A 286 34.72 40.11 6.78
CA ARG A 286 35.31 41.11 5.87
C ARG A 286 36.66 40.64 5.37
N CYS A 287 36.95 40.94 4.11
CA CYS A 287 38.30 40.78 3.56
C CYS A 287 39.26 41.69 4.33
N GLN A 288 40.30 41.11 4.93
CA GLN A 288 41.25 41.88 5.75
C GLN A 288 42.22 42.74 4.94
N GLU A 289 42.22 42.62 3.61
CA GLU A 289 43.05 43.43 2.70
C GLU A 289 42.30 44.59 2.07
N CYS A 290 41.06 44.37 1.59
CA CYS A 290 40.29 45.41 0.87
C CYS A 290 38.99 45.83 1.58
N GLY A 291 38.63 45.20 2.70
CA GLY A 291 37.47 45.55 3.51
C GLY A 291 36.11 45.09 2.97
N ILE A 292 36.03 44.48 1.77
CA ILE A 292 34.75 44.01 1.21
C ILE A 292 34.08 42.98 2.13
N THR A 293 32.78 43.11 2.33
CA THR A 293 32.01 42.20 3.20
C THR A 293 31.66 40.91 2.46
N ALA A 294 31.51 39.80 3.19
CA ALA A 294 31.12 38.53 2.61
C ALA A 294 29.74 38.58 1.89
N PRO A 295 28.70 39.26 2.42
CA PRO A 295 27.45 39.46 1.69
C PRO A 295 27.63 40.21 0.36
N THR A 296 28.36 41.33 0.37
CA THR A 296 28.64 42.12 -0.83
C THR A 296 29.41 41.30 -1.86
N TYR A 297 30.49 40.64 -1.43
CA TYR A 297 31.32 39.83 -2.32
C TYR A 297 30.57 38.62 -2.88
N ARG A 298 29.68 38.00 -2.09
CA ARG A 298 28.83 36.90 -2.57
C ARG A 298 27.84 37.35 -3.63
N ALA A 299 27.25 38.53 -3.48
CA ALA A 299 26.36 39.11 -4.48
C ALA A 299 27.10 39.42 -5.80
N GLU A 300 28.34 39.92 -5.73
CA GLU A 300 29.13 40.30 -6.91
C GLU A 300 29.81 39.11 -7.61
N ALA A 301 30.33 38.15 -6.84
CA ALA A 301 31.21 37.09 -7.36
C ALA A 301 30.60 35.67 -7.26
N GLY A 302 29.37 35.54 -6.77
CA GLY A 302 28.69 34.24 -6.61
C GLY A 302 29.31 33.31 -5.57
N ARG A 303 30.24 33.80 -4.73
CA ARG A 303 30.98 32.99 -3.75
C ARG A 303 31.35 33.75 -2.48
N GLY A 304 31.61 33.03 -1.39
CA GLY A 304 32.05 33.63 -0.13
C GLY A 304 33.52 34.06 -0.12
N LEU A 305 33.94 34.67 1.00
CA LEU A 305 35.35 34.89 1.29
C LEU A 305 36.08 33.54 1.47
N ASP A 306 37.33 33.51 1.03
CA ASP A 306 38.29 32.44 1.30
C ASP A 306 38.99 32.69 2.64
N VAL A 307 39.54 31.64 3.24
CA VAL A 307 40.43 31.75 4.39
C VAL A 307 41.80 31.28 3.94
N HIS A 308 42.78 32.18 3.99
CA HIS A 308 44.14 31.98 3.55
C HIS A 308 45.04 31.62 4.74
N HIS A 309 45.95 30.67 4.54
CA HIS A 309 47.04 30.39 5.47
C HIS A 309 48.20 31.35 5.21
N ARG A 310 48.63 32.11 6.21
CA ARG A 310 49.78 33.04 6.11
C ARG A 310 51.09 32.28 5.92
N THR A 311 51.26 31.18 6.64
CA THR A 311 52.32 30.21 6.47
C THR A 311 51.69 28.95 5.86
N PRO A 312 52.18 28.46 4.72
CA PRO A 312 51.65 27.28 4.07
C PRO A 312 51.57 26.06 5.00
N LEU A 313 50.45 25.34 4.96
CA LEU A 313 50.18 24.20 5.85
C LEU A 313 51.31 23.13 5.85
N ARG A 314 51.97 22.94 4.71
CA ARG A 314 53.10 22.00 4.53
C ARG A 314 54.30 22.27 5.44
N GLU A 315 54.42 23.47 6.00
CA GLU A 315 55.53 23.89 6.87
C GLU A 315 55.30 23.51 8.34
N PHE A 316 54.06 23.18 8.72
CA PHE A 316 53.72 22.72 10.06
C PHE A 316 53.83 21.20 10.13
N ARG A 317 55.07 20.70 10.28
CA ARG A 317 55.34 19.26 10.38
C ARG A 317 55.55 18.80 11.82
N ALA A 318 54.89 17.71 12.20
CA ALA A 318 55.18 16.92 13.38
C ALA A 318 55.61 15.51 12.93
N GLY A 319 56.93 15.32 12.76
CA GLY A 319 57.49 14.12 12.15
C GLY A 319 57.08 14.00 10.67
N ASP A 320 56.55 12.84 10.29
CA ASP A 320 56.04 12.55 8.93
C ASP A 320 54.60 13.02 8.70
N THR A 321 53.98 13.66 9.69
CA THR A 321 52.60 14.16 9.61
C THR A 321 52.54 15.69 9.65
N ILE A 322 51.44 16.26 9.14
CA ILE A 322 51.15 17.69 9.22
C ILE A 322 50.46 17.95 10.57
N ASP A 323 50.96 18.92 11.34
CA ASP A 323 50.30 19.43 12.53
C ASP A 323 49.20 20.41 12.14
N HIS A 324 47.99 19.89 11.94
CA HIS A 324 46.82 20.69 11.59
C HIS A 324 46.33 21.59 12.73
N GLU A 325 46.69 21.31 13.98
CA GLU A 325 46.34 22.19 15.11
C GLU A 325 47.15 23.48 15.05
N ALA A 326 48.48 23.37 14.89
CA ALA A 326 49.35 24.52 14.72
C ALA A 326 49.11 25.23 13.39
N GLY A 327 48.98 24.47 12.29
CA GLY A 327 48.80 25.02 10.95
C GLY A 327 47.49 25.76 10.75
N ASN A 328 46.42 25.36 11.45
CA ASN A 328 45.13 26.05 11.40
C ASN A 328 44.88 26.97 12.62
N ASP A 329 45.91 27.31 13.39
CA ASP A 329 45.76 28.32 14.44
C ASP A 329 45.22 29.62 13.83
N LEU A 330 44.36 30.32 14.58
CA LEU A 330 43.76 31.56 14.08
C LEU A 330 44.82 32.58 13.69
N SER A 331 45.97 32.65 14.36
CA SER A 331 47.06 33.55 13.98
C SER A 331 47.59 33.28 12.57
N ASN A 332 47.51 32.03 12.10
CA ASN A 332 47.93 31.64 10.76
C ASN A 332 46.83 31.82 9.69
N LEU A 333 45.59 32.14 10.08
CA LEU A 333 44.46 32.26 9.16
C LEU A 333 44.05 33.72 8.92
N VAL A 334 43.62 34.04 7.71
CA VAL A 334 43.09 35.37 7.36
C VAL A 334 41.99 35.29 6.29
N ALA A 335 40.87 35.97 6.50
CA ALA A 335 39.75 36.02 5.56
C ALA A 335 40.03 37.00 4.40
N LEU A 336 39.99 36.50 3.15
CA LEU A 336 40.29 37.26 1.94
C LEU A 336 39.27 37.00 0.82
N CYS A 337 38.97 38.00 -0.01
CA CYS A 337 38.23 37.75 -1.27
C CYS A 337 39.16 37.11 -2.32
N ARG A 338 38.63 36.43 -3.35
CA ARG A 338 39.46 35.67 -4.32
C ARG A 338 40.58 36.49 -4.97
N PRO A 339 40.38 37.76 -5.36
CA PRO A 339 41.47 38.59 -5.87
C PRO A 339 42.59 38.83 -4.84
N CYS A 340 42.24 39.13 -3.59
CA CYS A 340 43.23 39.33 -2.52
C CYS A 340 43.92 38.01 -2.16
N HIS A 341 43.17 36.91 -2.10
CA HIS A 341 43.69 35.56 -1.86
C HIS A 341 44.75 35.17 -2.89
N ARG A 342 44.47 35.37 -4.19
CA ARG A 342 45.42 35.09 -5.27
C ARG A 342 46.68 35.95 -5.22
N ARG A 343 46.60 37.17 -4.66
CA ARG A 343 47.80 38.01 -4.44
C ARG A 343 48.62 37.48 -3.28
N ALA A 344 47.97 37.06 -2.20
CA ALA A 344 48.64 36.46 -1.05
C ALA A 344 49.35 35.15 -1.43
N GLU A 345 48.72 34.30 -2.24
CA GLU A 345 49.33 33.06 -2.77
C GLU A 345 50.60 33.27 -3.61
N ARG A 346 50.80 34.47 -4.19
CA ARG A 346 51.97 34.79 -5.03
C ARG A 346 53.16 35.34 -4.24
N ASN A 347 52.94 35.70 -2.97
CA ASN A 347 53.94 36.29 -2.08
C ASN A 347 54.45 35.30 -1.03
N LEU A 348 54.16 34.00 -1.22
CA LEU A 348 54.60 32.84 -0.45
C LEU A 348 55.36 31.90 -1.39
#